data_AF-B3CH78-F1
#
_entry.id   AF-B3CH78-F1
#
_cell.length_a   1.000
_cell.length_b   1.000
_cell.length_c   1.000
_cell.angle_alpha   90.00
_cell.angle_beta   90.00
_cell.angle_gamma   90.00
#
_symmetry.space_group_name_H-M   'P 1'
#
loop_
_entity.id
_entity.type
_entity.pdbx_description
1 polymer ?
#
loop_
_entity_poly.entity_id
_entity_poly.type
_entity_poly.pdbx_seq_one_letter_code
_entity_poly.pdbx_strand_id
1 'polypeptide(L)'
;MKKLTYLILAVGLLFTFAACDDNEPQSFRAADSNASFPTTTASVDENATEPLQIPLALAGIKGSGKVTVTLTASSEGESSPAIEGTDFVIENKEIVFEDGCGVQNVIVRPIDNDVFTGKKTFKIIISATSPKLLESEQNSVLVTIVDDEHPWAAIIGTYNITGISAFDEVTPVSVPAVISASDEDTNVLNVNFGYGTLAKMSVEEVDGEIVVAMKDNQYIGPMPKPTDAWNRYFRATHVEGEDLYTVSALAGIFENGVITFEYGFGFQAIHPSTGASGGFFTLLMDGVVATKAK
;
A
#
# COMPACT_ATOMS: atom_id res chain seq x y z
N MET A 1 -71.66 -7.34 56.98
CA MET A 1 -70.35 -8.02 56.80
C MET A 1 -69.59 -7.39 55.63
N LYS A 2 -69.39 -6.06 55.64
CA LYS A 2 -68.06 -5.44 55.58
C LYS A 2 -66.99 -6.16 56.42
N LYS A 3 -65.84 -6.47 55.81
CA LYS A 3 -64.45 -6.24 56.29
C LYS A 3 -63.46 -7.08 55.47
N LEU A 4 -62.35 -6.43 55.10
CA LEU A 4 -61.04 -7.03 54.74
C LEU A 4 -61.07 -8.04 53.59
N THR A 5 -60.56 -7.72 52.41
CA THR A 5 -59.11 -7.53 52.22
C THR A 5 -58.82 -6.39 51.25
N TYR A 6 -58.52 -5.23 51.82
CA TYR A 6 -57.57 -4.27 51.24
C TYR A 6 -56.16 -4.82 51.47
N LEU A 7 -55.45 -5.14 50.39
CA LEU A 7 -53.99 -5.18 50.22
C LEU A 7 -53.82 -5.83 48.83
N ILE A 8 -53.69 -5.11 47.72
CA ILE A 8 -52.56 -4.24 47.39
C ILE A 8 -53.13 -3.09 46.55
N LEU A 9 -53.53 -2.04 47.25
CA LEU A 9 -53.47 -0.67 46.77
C LEU A 9 -52.11 -0.13 47.22
N ALA A 10 -51.06 -0.43 46.48
CA ALA A 10 -49.77 0.26 46.56
C ALA A 10 -48.96 -0.19 45.34
N VAL A 11 -48.38 0.75 44.61
CA VAL A 11 -47.49 0.52 43.45
C VAL A 11 -48.22 0.20 42.12
N GLY A 12 -49.42 0.74 41.91
CA GLY A 12 -50.06 0.76 40.59
C GLY A 12 -50.19 2.15 39.97
N LEU A 13 -49.59 3.17 40.59
CA LEU A 13 -49.87 4.57 40.29
C LEU A 13 -48.63 5.47 40.14
N LEU A 14 -47.46 4.88 39.86
CA LEU A 14 -46.21 5.61 39.65
C LEU A 14 -45.28 4.82 38.70
N PHE A 15 -45.77 4.51 37.51
CA PHE A 15 -44.90 4.35 36.35
C PHE A 15 -45.59 5.04 35.18
N THR A 16 -45.69 6.37 35.28
CA THR A 16 -45.43 7.17 34.08
C THR A 16 -44.04 6.74 33.65
N PHE A 17 -43.97 5.85 32.67
CA PHE A 17 -42.81 5.83 31.82
C PHE A 17 -42.72 7.27 31.28
N ALA A 18 -41.88 8.08 31.91
CA ALA A 18 -40.97 8.88 31.13
C ALA A 18 -40.21 7.85 30.27
N ALA A 19 -40.85 7.41 29.18
CA ALA A 19 -40.12 7.16 27.98
C ALA A 19 -39.53 8.53 27.68
N CYS A 20 -38.30 8.76 28.18
CA CYS A 20 -37.35 9.57 27.47
C CYS A 20 -37.28 8.94 26.07
N ASP A 21 -38.21 9.37 25.22
CA ASP A 21 -38.02 9.36 23.79
C ASP A 21 -37.02 10.49 23.50
N ASP A 22 -35.80 10.34 24.05
CA ASP A 22 -34.64 11.18 23.70
C ASP A 22 -34.05 10.71 22.37
N ASN A 23 -34.85 10.00 21.57
CA ASN A 23 -34.52 9.65 20.21
C ASN A 23 -35.25 10.61 19.26
N GLU A 24 -35.10 11.92 19.48
CA GLU A 24 -35.26 12.86 18.38
C GLU A 24 -34.30 12.38 17.28
N PRO A 25 -34.79 12.02 16.09
CA PRO A 25 -33.90 11.71 14.99
C PRO A 25 -33.04 12.94 14.75
N GLN A 26 -31.73 12.80 14.98
CA GLN A 26 -30.76 13.85 14.72
C GLN A 26 -30.77 14.14 13.21
N SER A 27 -31.60 15.09 12.79
CA SER A 27 -31.64 15.56 11.41
C SER A 27 -30.36 16.35 11.15
N PHE A 28 -29.68 16.07 10.03
CA PHE A 28 -28.52 16.86 9.62
C PHE A 28 -28.90 18.35 9.50
N ARG A 29 -28.17 19.21 10.21
CA ARG A 29 -28.40 20.66 10.25
C ARG A 29 -27.36 21.37 9.40
N ALA A 30 -27.67 22.59 8.97
CA ALA A 30 -26.70 23.43 8.27
C ALA A 30 -25.40 23.63 9.09
N ALA A 31 -25.51 23.67 10.42
CA ALA A 31 -24.36 23.78 11.33
C ALA A 31 -23.45 22.55 11.34
N ASP A 32 -23.95 21.40 10.87
CA ASP A 32 -23.18 20.14 10.78
C ASP A 32 -22.43 20.03 9.45
N SER A 33 -22.55 21.05 8.57
CA SER A 33 -21.88 21.05 7.27
C SER A 33 -20.37 21.17 7.44
N ASN A 34 -19.63 20.34 6.70
CA ASN A 34 -18.18 20.31 6.70
C ASN A 34 -17.62 19.96 5.32
N ALA A 35 -16.38 20.42 5.07
CA ALA A 35 -15.60 20.00 3.91
C ALA A 35 -14.56 18.98 4.36
N SER A 36 -14.34 17.94 3.57
CA SER A 36 -13.44 16.84 3.91
C SER A 36 -12.88 16.13 2.68
N PHE A 37 -11.70 15.56 2.81
CA PHE A 37 -11.19 14.60 1.83
C PHE A 37 -11.82 13.22 2.10
N PRO A 38 -12.48 12.57 1.12
CA PRO A 38 -12.97 11.20 1.28
C PRO A 38 -11.86 10.16 1.38
N THR A 39 -10.63 10.51 1.02
CA THR A 39 -9.44 9.66 1.08
C THR A 39 -8.38 10.28 1.98
N THR A 40 -7.59 9.43 2.64
CA THR A 40 -6.46 9.85 3.48
C THR A 40 -5.17 10.01 2.69
N THR A 41 -5.06 9.29 1.57
CA THR A 41 -3.87 9.26 0.71
C THR A 41 -4.23 9.37 -0.77
N ALA A 42 -3.30 9.92 -1.56
CA ALA A 42 -3.32 9.88 -3.02
C ALA A 42 -1.88 9.75 -3.56
N SER A 43 -1.72 9.31 -4.80
CA SER A 43 -0.41 9.13 -5.44
C SER A 43 -0.47 9.50 -6.91
N VAL A 44 0.63 10.02 -7.44
CA VAL A 44 0.82 10.32 -8.86
C VAL A 44 2.27 10.06 -9.25
N ASP A 45 2.49 9.51 -10.45
CA ASP A 45 3.84 9.38 -11.01
C ASP A 45 4.35 10.76 -11.45
N GLU A 46 5.64 11.01 -11.29
CA GLU A 46 6.26 12.31 -11.58
C GLU A 46 6.12 12.68 -13.07
N ASN A 47 6.28 11.69 -13.96
CA ASN A 47 6.02 11.79 -15.40
C ASN A 47 4.53 11.74 -15.83
N ALA A 48 3.57 11.77 -14.90
CA ALA A 48 2.16 11.60 -15.27
C ALA A 48 1.68 12.71 -16.21
N THR A 49 1.16 12.31 -17.38
CA THR A 49 0.68 13.27 -18.40
C THR A 49 -0.64 13.95 -18.01
N GLU A 50 -1.46 13.27 -17.22
CA GLU A 50 -2.72 13.78 -16.71
C GLU A 50 -2.57 14.19 -15.23
N PRO A 51 -3.20 15.30 -14.81
CA PRO A 51 -3.11 15.73 -13.42
C PRO A 51 -3.86 14.77 -12.49
N LEU A 52 -3.35 14.63 -11.27
CA LEU A 52 -4.03 13.92 -10.20
C LEU A 52 -5.26 14.71 -9.75
N GLN A 53 -6.40 14.03 -9.72
CA GLN A 53 -7.67 14.59 -9.27
C GLN A 53 -8.04 14.00 -7.90
N ILE A 54 -7.94 14.80 -6.85
CA ILE A 54 -8.24 14.38 -5.48
C ILE A 54 -9.63 14.86 -5.10
N PRO A 55 -10.58 13.97 -4.76
CA PRO A 55 -11.92 14.39 -4.39
C PRO A 55 -11.92 15.18 -3.09
N LEU A 56 -12.62 16.31 -3.10
CA LEU A 56 -13.00 17.12 -1.96
C LEU A 56 -14.52 17.09 -1.87
N ALA A 57 -15.04 16.56 -0.77
CA ALA A 57 -16.47 16.50 -0.52
C ALA A 57 -16.90 17.64 0.41
N LEU A 58 -18.05 18.22 0.12
CA LEU A 58 -18.78 19.11 1.00
C LEU A 58 -20.07 18.40 1.43
N ALA A 59 -20.10 17.92 2.66
CA ALA A 59 -21.33 17.47 3.29
C ALA A 59 -22.11 18.70 3.73
N GLY A 60 -23.22 18.97 3.05
CA GLY A 60 -24.05 20.14 3.31
C GLY A 60 -25.47 19.95 2.78
N ILE A 61 -26.33 20.92 3.04
CA ILE A 61 -27.71 20.90 2.57
C ILE A 61 -27.76 21.55 1.19
N LYS A 62 -28.32 20.84 0.20
CA LYS A 62 -28.48 21.38 -1.15
C LYS A 62 -29.30 22.68 -1.13
N GLY A 63 -28.76 23.72 -1.77
CA GLY A 63 -29.37 25.04 -1.82
C GLY A 63 -29.13 25.90 -0.57
N SER A 64 -28.25 25.46 0.35
CA SER A 64 -27.84 26.26 1.52
C SER A 64 -26.98 27.47 1.17
N GLY A 65 -26.54 27.56 -0.09
CA GLY A 65 -25.78 28.68 -0.64
C GLY A 65 -24.33 28.31 -0.91
N LYS A 66 -23.63 29.23 -1.57
CA LYS A 66 -22.26 29.04 -2.01
C LYS A 66 -21.30 28.86 -0.82
N VAL A 67 -20.45 27.83 -0.91
CA VAL A 67 -19.32 27.60 -0.01
C VAL A 67 -18.02 27.66 -0.82
N THR A 68 -17.04 28.42 -0.34
CA THR A 68 -15.67 28.42 -0.87
C THR A 68 -14.75 27.74 0.12
N VAL A 69 -13.95 26.78 -0.35
CA VAL A 69 -12.93 26.07 0.43
C VAL A 69 -11.56 26.49 -0.05
N THR A 70 -10.71 26.94 0.87
CA THR A 70 -9.32 27.33 0.59
C THR A 70 -8.37 26.23 1.04
N LEU A 71 -7.37 25.94 0.22
CA LEU A 71 -6.42 24.85 0.38
C LEU A 71 -5.00 25.37 0.47
N THR A 72 -4.17 24.67 1.25
CA THR A 72 -2.73 24.90 1.33
C THR A 72 -1.95 23.59 1.25
N ALA A 73 -0.78 23.62 0.61
CA ALA A 73 0.19 22.53 0.71
C ALA A 73 1.05 22.68 1.98
N SER A 74 1.42 21.57 2.60
CA SER A 74 2.40 21.51 3.68
C SER A 74 3.26 20.26 3.52
N SER A 75 4.58 20.43 3.62
CA SER A 75 5.55 19.33 3.68
C SER A 75 6.09 19.12 5.10
N GLU A 76 5.47 19.74 6.10
CA GLU A 76 5.88 19.65 7.49
C GLU A 76 5.73 18.22 8.04
N GLY A 77 6.81 17.70 8.62
CA GLY A 77 6.86 16.37 9.22
C GLY A 77 7.10 15.23 8.24
N GLU A 78 7.26 15.51 6.95
CA GLU A 78 7.56 14.51 5.92
C GLU A 78 9.07 14.19 5.87
N SER A 79 9.43 12.91 5.77
CA SER A 79 10.84 12.49 5.70
C SER A 79 11.51 12.81 4.37
N SER A 80 10.72 12.81 3.28
CA SER A 80 11.12 13.19 1.93
C SER A 80 10.10 14.21 1.42
N PRO A 81 10.29 15.51 1.70
CA PRO A 81 9.27 16.52 1.42
C PRO A 81 9.20 16.86 -0.06
N ALA A 82 7.98 16.89 -0.61
CA ALA A 82 7.70 17.50 -1.91
C ALA A 82 7.46 19.01 -1.74
N ILE A 83 8.03 19.81 -2.64
CA ILE A 83 8.03 21.27 -2.62
C ILE A 83 7.21 21.80 -3.80
N GLU A 84 6.16 22.57 -3.49
CA GLU A 84 5.33 23.21 -4.52
C GLU A 84 6.16 24.21 -5.36
N GLY A 85 5.98 24.15 -6.68
CA GLY A 85 6.75 24.89 -7.67
C GLY A 85 8.08 24.23 -8.07
N THR A 86 8.50 23.16 -7.38
CA THR A 86 9.66 22.34 -7.75
C THR A 86 9.23 20.94 -8.16
N ASP A 87 8.45 20.26 -7.32
CA ASP A 87 8.02 18.87 -7.55
C ASP A 87 6.55 18.79 -8.02
N PHE A 88 5.71 19.79 -7.71
CA PHE A 88 4.31 19.83 -8.14
C PHE A 88 3.72 21.25 -8.14
N VAL A 89 2.53 21.41 -8.70
CA VAL A 89 1.68 22.61 -8.60
C VAL A 89 0.24 22.20 -8.22
N ILE A 90 -0.41 22.94 -7.32
CA ILE A 90 -1.86 22.85 -7.11
C ILE A 90 -2.55 23.89 -7.99
N GLU A 91 -3.27 23.44 -9.01
CA GLU A 91 -3.87 24.34 -10.02
C GLU A 91 -5.06 25.14 -9.46
N ASN A 92 -5.76 24.60 -8.45
CA ASN A 92 -6.95 25.23 -7.85
C ASN A 92 -6.93 25.19 -6.32
N LYS A 93 -6.34 26.20 -5.68
CA LYS A 93 -6.33 26.34 -4.21
C LYS A 93 -7.64 26.86 -3.62
N GLU A 94 -8.57 27.30 -4.46
CA GLU A 94 -9.92 27.69 -4.06
C GLU A 94 -10.94 26.86 -4.82
N ILE A 95 -11.80 26.14 -4.08
CA ILE A 95 -12.86 25.30 -4.65
C ILE A 95 -14.21 25.84 -4.21
N VAL A 96 -15.11 26.04 -5.18
CA VAL A 96 -16.41 26.70 -4.96
C VAL A 96 -17.56 25.74 -5.18
N PHE A 97 -18.27 25.39 -4.11
CA PHE A 97 -19.50 24.61 -4.16
C PHE A 97 -20.71 25.55 -4.24
N GLU A 98 -21.23 25.74 -5.44
CA GLU A 98 -22.34 26.68 -5.70
C GLU A 98 -23.62 26.33 -4.92
N ASP A 99 -23.96 25.04 -4.83
CA ASP A 99 -25.17 24.55 -4.16
C ASP A 99 -24.98 24.28 -2.65
N GLY A 100 -23.79 24.51 -2.10
CA GLY A 100 -23.48 24.25 -0.69
C GLY A 100 -23.37 22.75 -0.33
N CYS A 101 -23.26 21.87 -1.32
CA CYS A 101 -23.00 20.44 -1.14
C CYS A 101 -22.38 19.83 -2.40
N GLY A 102 -21.77 18.65 -2.29
CA GLY A 102 -21.36 17.84 -3.43
C GLY A 102 -19.89 17.42 -3.38
N VAL A 103 -19.35 17.05 -4.53
CA VAL A 103 -17.94 16.64 -4.69
C VAL A 103 -17.32 17.46 -5.82
N GLN A 104 -16.12 17.97 -5.57
CA GLN A 104 -15.25 18.58 -6.56
C GLN A 104 -13.84 18.05 -6.41
N ASN A 105 -12.93 18.37 -7.33
CA ASN A 105 -11.58 17.84 -7.30
C ASN A 105 -10.55 18.94 -7.06
N VAL A 106 -9.60 18.67 -6.17
CA VAL A 106 -8.30 19.36 -6.14
C VAL A 106 -7.46 18.79 -7.28
N ILE A 107 -6.87 19.66 -8.08
CA ILE A 107 -6.08 19.31 -9.24
C ILE A 107 -4.61 19.55 -8.91
N VAL A 108 -3.85 18.46 -8.89
CA VAL A 108 -2.40 18.46 -8.64
C VAL A 108 -1.69 18.03 -9.91
N ARG A 109 -0.73 18.84 -10.36
CA ARG A 109 0.14 18.50 -11.48
C ARG A 109 1.56 18.23 -10.97
N PRO A 110 2.12 17.03 -11.18
CA PRO A 110 3.54 16.79 -10.88
C PRO A 110 4.44 17.55 -11.87
N ILE A 111 5.69 17.80 -11.49
CA ILE A 111 6.70 18.42 -12.33
C ILE A 111 7.76 17.36 -12.63
N ASP A 112 7.75 16.88 -13.88
CA ASP A 112 8.68 15.88 -14.39
C ASP A 112 10.13 16.40 -14.50
N ASN A 113 11.10 15.56 -14.15
CA ASN A 113 12.53 15.84 -14.29
C ASN A 113 13.39 14.56 -14.39
N ASP A 114 14.62 14.65 -14.92
CA ASP A 114 15.48 13.49 -15.14
C ASP A 114 16.41 13.13 -13.94
N VAL A 115 16.04 13.46 -12.69
CA VAL A 115 16.88 13.24 -11.50
C VAL A 115 16.19 12.35 -10.47
N PHE A 116 16.78 11.17 -10.21
CA PHE A 116 16.34 10.33 -9.11
C PHE A 116 16.54 11.01 -7.75
N THR A 117 15.43 11.33 -7.12
CA THR A 117 15.31 11.83 -5.75
C THR A 117 14.46 10.92 -4.86
N GLY A 118 13.88 9.87 -5.44
CA GLY A 118 12.98 8.95 -4.76
C GLY A 118 11.62 9.60 -4.49
N LYS A 119 10.70 8.82 -3.93
CA LYS A 119 9.35 9.32 -3.65
C LYS A 119 9.38 10.51 -2.69
N LYS A 120 8.55 11.51 -2.97
CA LYS A 120 8.35 12.69 -2.13
C LYS A 120 6.91 12.82 -1.70
N THR A 121 6.67 13.37 -0.52
CA THR A 121 5.33 13.51 0.07
C THR A 121 5.03 14.93 0.52
N PHE A 122 3.75 15.30 0.43
CA PHE A 122 3.21 16.54 0.99
C PHE A 122 1.74 16.33 1.38
N LYS A 123 1.20 17.22 2.21
CA LYS A 123 -0.21 17.25 2.58
C LYS A 123 -0.91 18.40 1.89
N ILE A 124 -2.12 18.16 1.42
CA ILE A 124 -3.08 19.23 1.09
C ILE A 124 -4.02 19.36 2.28
N ILE A 125 -4.20 20.58 2.78
CA ILE A 125 -4.95 20.88 4.00
C ILE A 125 -6.05 21.88 3.67
N ILE A 126 -7.25 21.65 4.19
CA ILE A 126 -8.33 22.64 4.21
C ILE A 126 -7.97 23.72 5.22
N SER A 127 -7.52 24.88 4.75
CA SER A 127 -7.03 25.96 5.61
C SER A 127 -8.13 26.93 6.04
N ALA A 128 -9.18 27.07 5.22
CA ALA A 128 -10.34 27.90 5.54
C ALA A 128 -11.57 27.49 4.72
N THR A 129 -12.75 27.87 5.24
CA THR A 129 -14.00 27.85 4.47
C THR A 129 -14.73 29.18 4.63
N SER A 130 -15.45 29.59 3.59
CA SER A 130 -16.36 30.74 3.61
C SER A 130 -17.73 30.33 3.07
N PRO A 131 -18.80 30.34 3.90
CA PRO A 131 -18.81 30.64 5.33
C PRO A 131 -17.97 29.66 6.16
N LYS A 132 -17.66 30.02 7.41
CA LYS A 132 -16.97 29.11 8.34
C LYS A 132 -17.87 27.90 8.62
N LEU A 133 -17.32 26.71 8.36
CA LEU A 133 -17.98 25.43 8.56
C LEU A 133 -17.44 24.73 9.82
N LEU A 134 -18.07 23.62 10.18
CA LEU A 134 -17.51 22.69 11.16
C LEU A 134 -16.23 22.07 10.58
N GLU A 135 -15.20 21.93 11.40
CA GLU A 135 -13.96 21.27 10.99
C GLU A 135 -14.21 19.76 10.87
N SER A 136 -13.73 19.16 9.79
CA SER A 136 -13.78 17.72 9.59
C SER A 136 -12.57 17.04 10.23
N GLU A 137 -12.75 15.81 10.72
CA GLU A 137 -11.62 14.96 11.13
C GLU A 137 -10.66 14.68 9.97
N GLN A 138 -11.19 14.54 8.75
CA GLN A 138 -10.40 14.33 7.53
C GLN A 138 -10.21 15.63 6.75
N ASN A 139 -9.57 16.62 7.38
CA ASN A 139 -9.29 17.95 6.81
C ASN A 139 -8.03 17.99 5.92
N SER A 140 -7.32 16.87 5.77
CA SER A 140 -6.11 16.78 4.96
C SER A 140 -6.00 15.47 4.21
N VAL A 141 -5.16 15.45 3.18
CA VAL A 141 -4.82 14.27 2.38
C VAL A 141 -3.30 14.25 2.16
N LEU A 142 -2.67 13.11 2.38
CA LEU A 142 -1.25 12.90 2.08
C LEU A 142 -1.11 12.51 0.60
N VAL A 143 -0.30 13.25 -0.14
CA VAL A 143 -0.03 13.03 -1.56
C VAL A 143 1.40 12.57 -1.72
N THR A 144 1.59 11.48 -2.46
CA THR A 144 2.89 10.95 -2.85
C THR A 144 3.16 11.24 -4.33
N ILE A 145 4.33 11.80 -4.62
CA ILE A 145 4.89 11.88 -5.97
C ILE A 145 5.86 10.72 -6.11
N VAL A 146 5.61 9.86 -7.10
CA VAL A 146 6.40 8.66 -7.38
C VAL A 146 7.36 8.98 -8.52
N ASP A 147 8.63 9.10 -8.16
CA ASP A 147 9.76 9.32 -9.07
C ASP A 147 9.94 8.11 -10.01
N ASP A 148 10.15 8.36 -11.30
CA ASP A 148 10.30 7.33 -12.34
C ASP A 148 11.75 7.16 -12.84
N GLU A 149 12.69 7.92 -12.30
CA GLU A 149 14.12 7.94 -12.64
C GLU A 149 14.91 6.89 -11.85
N HIS A 150 14.23 5.93 -11.21
CA HIS A 150 14.87 4.92 -10.38
C HIS A 150 16.04 4.25 -11.13
N PRO A 151 17.26 4.20 -10.56
CA PRO A 151 18.45 3.68 -11.28
C PRO A 151 18.26 2.28 -11.85
N TRP A 152 17.47 1.46 -11.15
CA TRP A 152 17.12 0.09 -11.52
C TRP A 152 15.73 -0.07 -12.16
N ALA A 153 15.13 1.00 -12.73
CA ALA A 153 13.80 0.96 -13.36
C ALA A 153 13.69 -0.13 -14.45
N ALA A 154 14.77 -0.40 -15.18
CA ALA A 154 14.82 -1.47 -16.17
C ALA A 154 14.50 -2.86 -15.58
N ILE A 155 14.87 -3.12 -14.32
CA ILE A 155 14.66 -4.39 -13.61
C ILE A 155 13.27 -4.45 -12.99
N ILE A 156 12.69 -3.34 -12.54
CA ILE A 156 11.39 -3.30 -11.86
C ILE A 156 10.25 -3.73 -12.81
N GLY A 157 9.39 -4.65 -12.38
CA GLY A 157 8.22 -5.10 -13.14
C GLY A 157 7.77 -6.52 -12.81
N THR A 158 6.85 -7.04 -13.63
CA THR A 158 6.32 -8.40 -13.50
C THR A 158 7.21 -9.40 -14.27
N TYR A 159 7.46 -10.56 -13.68
CA TYR A 159 8.31 -11.61 -14.24
C TYR A 159 7.62 -12.96 -14.21
N ASN A 160 7.97 -13.81 -15.18
CA ASN A 160 7.81 -15.25 -15.09
C ASN A 160 9.19 -15.89 -14.94
N ILE A 161 9.38 -16.58 -13.82
CA ILE A 161 10.62 -17.28 -13.50
C ILE A 161 10.47 -18.74 -13.90
N THR A 162 11.23 -19.18 -14.89
CA THR A 162 11.13 -20.51 -15.48
C THR A 162 12.37 -21.34 -15.17
N GLY A 163 12.16 -22.62 -14.86
CA GLY A 163 13.22 -23.60 -14.66
C GLY A 163 12.68 -25.03 -14.76
N ILE A 164 13.55 -26.00 -14.57
CA ILE A 164 13.18 -27.42 -14.49
C ILE A 164 13.02 -27.83 -13.02
N SER A 165 11.95 -28.55 -12.71
CA SER A 165 11.68 -29.10 -11.38
C SER A 165 12.76 -30.09 -10.97
N ALA A 166 13.38 -29.88 -9.81
CA ALA A 166 14.34 -30.83 -9.25
C ALA A 166 13.68 -32.08 -8.63
N PHE A 167 12.34 -32.14 -8.58
CA PHE A 167 11.64 -33.32 -8.07
C PHE A 167 11.58 -34.48 -9.08
N ASP A 168 11.62 -34.15 -10.37
CA ASP A 168 11.54 -35.12 -11.46
C ASP A 168 12.54 -34.88 -12.59
N GLU A 169 13.29 -33.77 -12.51
CA GLU A 169 14.36 -33.38 -13.45
C GLU A 169 13.90 -33.20 -14.89
N VAL A 170 12.59 -33.10 -15.13
CA VAL A 170 12.03 -32.99 -16.50
C VAL A 170 10.89 -32.00 -16.62
N THR A 171 10.16 -31.71 -15.55
CA THR A 171 8.97 -30.85 -15.62
C THR A 171 9.38 -29.38 -15.64
N PRO A 172 9.03 -28.62 -16.69
CA PRO A 172 9.17 -27.17 -16.67
C PRO A 172 8.19 -26.56 -15.66
N VAL A 173 8.69 -25.63 -14.84
CA VAL A 173 7.90 -24.90 -13.84
C VAL A 173 8.04 -23.41 -14.12
N SER A 174 6.93 -22.68 -13.95
CA SER A 174 6.89 -21.22 -14.03
C SER A 174 6.39 -20.66 -12.71
N VAL A 175 7.17 -19.77 -12.11
CA VAL A 175 6.86 -19.06 -10.87
C VAL A 175 6.64 -17.57 -11.21
N PRO A 176 5.43 -17.04 -11.05
CA PRO A 176 5.20 -15.61 -11.23
C PRO A 176 5.86 -14.82 -10.10
N ALA A 177 6.45 -13.68 -10.44
CA ALA A 177 7.01 -12.75 -9.46
C ALA A 177 6.77 -11.30 -9.87
N VAL A 178 6.66 -10.40 -8.89
CA VAL A 178 6.69 -8.95 -9.12
C VAL A 178 7.89 -8.37 -8.41
N ILE A 179 8.74 -7.67 -9.15
CA ILE A 179 9.91 -6.96 -8.63
C ILE A 179 9.56 -5.48 -8.52
N SER A 180 9.75 -4.87 -7.35
CA SER A 180 9.48 -3.45 -7.09
C SER A 180 10.64 -2.78 -6.36
N ALA A 181 10.71 -1.44 -6.40
CA ALA A 181 11.67 -0.68 -5.59
C ALA A 181 11.50 -0.95 -4.09
N SER A 182 12.58 -0.80 -3.32
CA SER A 182 12.55 -0.74 -1.86
C SER A 182 12.59 0.70 -1.38
N ASP A 183 11.78 1.00 -0.37
CA ASP A 183 11.78 2.31 0.29
C ASP A 183 12.98 2.49 1.24
N GLU A 184 13.68 1.40 1.56
CA GLU A 184 14.72 1.37 2.60
C GLU A 184 16.13 1.61 2.02
N ASP A 185 16.36 1.17 0.78
CA ASP A 185 17.66 1.20 0.12
C ASP A 185 17.45 1.12 -1.40
N THR A 186 17.97 2.11 -2.14
CA THR A 186 17.87 2.21 -3.60
C THR A 186 18.48 1.00 -4.31
N ASN A 187 19.50 0.35 -3.73
CA ASN A 187 20.16 -0.83 -4.31
C ASN A 187 19.52 -2.14 -3.85
N VAL A 188 18.34 -2.08 -3.24
CA VAL A 188 17.55 -3.25 -2.87
C VAL A 188 16.20 -3.18 -3.57
N LEU A 189 15.81 -4.27 -4.21
CA LEU A 189 14.49 -4.48 -4.77
C LEU A 189 13.71 -5.50 -3.93
N ASN A 190 12.40 -5.34 -3.89
CA ASN A 190 11.48 -6.29 -3.30
C ASN A 190 11.01 -7.28 -4.37
N VAL A 191 10.95 -8.56 -4.03
CA VAL A 191 10.46 -9.64 -4.90
C VAL A 191 9.25 -10.30 -4.26
N ASN A 192 8.10 -10.17 -4.91
CA ASN A 192 6.83 -10.74 -4.48
C ASN A 192 6.53 -12.04 -5.23
N PHE A 193 6.57 -13.17 -4.53
CA PHE A 193 6.19 -14.49 -5.06
C PHE A 193 4.70 -14.84 -4.82
N GLY A 194 3.91 -13.92 -4.27
CA GLY A 194 2.47 -14.11 -4.02
C GLY A 194 2.12 -14.87 -2.73
N TYR A 195 3.09 -15.10 -1.83
CA TYR A 195 2.88 -15.90 -0.62
C TYR A 195 2.61 -15.11 0.67
N GLY A 196 2.82 -13.79 0.64
CA GLY A 196 2.58 -12.90 1.78
C GLY A 196 3.60 -11.77 1.83
N THR A 197 4.79 -12.05 2.34
CA THR A 197 5.87 -11.07 2.50
C THR A 197 6.81 -11.05 1.29
N LEU A 198 7.55 -9.95 1.16
CA LEU A 198 8.45 -9.68 0.05
C LEU A 198 9.85 -10.20 0.39
N ALA A 199 10.45 -10.97 -0.52
CA ALA A 199 11.89 -11.22 -0.46
C ALA A 199 12.66 -9.97 -0.88
N LYS A 200 13.91 -9.87 -0.48
CA LYS A 200 14.84 -8.79 -0.82
C LYS A 200 15.89 -9.29 -1.81
N MET A 201 16.17 -8.48 -2.82
CA MET A 201 17.16 -8.72 -3.86
C MET A 201 18.07 -7.50 -3.94
N SER A 202 19.37 -7.65 -3.70
CA SER A 202 20.32 -6.56 -3.96
C SER A 202 20.60 -6.45 -5.45
N VAL A 203 20.92 -5.23 -5.89
CA VAL A 203 21.30 -4.91 -7.26
C VAL A 203 22.56 -4.06 -7.24
N GLU A 204 23.51 -4.38 -8.09
CA GLU A 204 24.73 -3.60 -8.29
C GLU A 204 25.20 -3.70 -9.74
N GLU A 205 26.03 -2.75 -10.17
CA GLU A 205 26.74 -2.83 -11.44
C GLU A 205 28.19 -3.27 -11.18
N VAL A 206 28.61 -4.37 -11.80
CA VAL A 206 29.96 -4.93 -11.69
C VAL A 206 30.51 -5.12 -13.09
N ASP A 207 31.62 -4.45 -13.41
CA ASP A 207 32.30 -4.53 -14.70
C ASP A 207 31.37 -4.29 -15.93
N GLY A 208 30.35 -3.44 -15.76
CA GLY A 208 29.36 -3.10 -16.79
C GLY A 208 28.18 -4.09 -16.90
N GLU A 209 28.13 -5.11 -16.05
CA GLU A 209 27.01 -6.04 -15.93
C GLU A 209 26.16 -5.68 -14.71
N ILE A 210 24.83 -5.77 -14.85
CA ILE A 210 23.91 -5.58 -13.74
C ILE A 210 23.75 -6.92 -13.03
N VAL A 211 24.30 -7.02 -11.83
CA VAL A 211 24.26 -8.21 -10.98
C VAL A 211 23.14 -8.08 -9.96
N VAL A 212 22.35 -9.13 -9.81
CA VAL A 212 21.32 -9.24 -8.78
C VAL A 212 21.62 -10.40 -7.85
N ALA A 213 21.29 -10.26 -6.56
CA ALA A 213 21.46 -11.33 -5.59
C ALA A 213 20.33 -11.38 -4.55
N MET A 214 19.68 -12.54 -4.42
CA MET A 214 18.72 -12.81 -3.35
C MET A 214 19.35 -13.71 -2.29
N LYS A 215 19.53 -13.20 -1.07
CA LYS A 215 20.06 -14.02 0.05
C LYS A 215 19.16 -15.22 0.34
N ASP A 216 19.77 -16.32 0.76
CA ASP A 216 19.05 -17.51 1.22
C ASP A 216 18.21 -17.22 2.47
N ASN A 217 17.27 -18.12 2.77
CA ASN A 217 16.53 -18.18 4.02
C ASN A 217 15.70 -16.93 4.33
N GLN A 218 15.01 -16.39 3.31
CA GLN A 218 14.12 -15.25 3.47
C GLN A 218 12.68 -15.72 3.73
N TYR A 219 12.06 -15.20 4.79
CA TYR A 219 10.65 -15.46 5.05
C TYR A 219 9.80 -14.75 3.99
N ILE A 220 8.89 -15.50 3.35
CA ILE A 220 7.98 -14.99 2.30
C ILE A 220 6.51 -15.28 2.61
N GLY A 221 6.23 -15.80 3.82
CA GLY A 221 4.88 -16.14 4.25
C GLY A 221 4.05 -14.92 4.71
N PRO A 222 2.80 -15.14 5.14
CA PRO A 222 1.90 -14.07 5.58
C PRO A 222 2.35 -13.41 6.89
N MET A 223 1.96 -12.15 7.10
CA MET A 223 2.11 -11.47 8.39
C MET A 223 0.74 -11.29 9.07
N PRO A 224 0.65 -11.43 10.41
CA PRO A 224 1.73 -11.80 11.33
C PRO A 224 2.22 -13.24 11.10
N LYS A 225 3.52 -13.45 11.32
CA LYS A 225 4.18 -14.74 11.08
C LYS A 225 3.52 -15.85 11.92
N PRO A 226 2.96 -16.91 11.31
CA PRO A 226 2.33 -18.00 12.05
C PRO A 226 3.29 -18.70 13.03
N THR A 227 2.77 -19.01 14.21
CA THR A 227 3.52 -19.67 15.30
C THR A 227 3.21 -21.15 15.45
N ASP A 228 2.10 -21.61 14.88
CA ASP A 228 1.56 -22.97 14.96
C ASP A 228 1.45 -23.66 13.58
N ALA A 229 1.84 -22.96 12.51
CA ALA A 229 1.82 -23.48 11.14
C ALA A 229 3.20 -23.37 10.48
N TRP A 230 3.43 -24.22 9.48
CA TRP A 230 4.66 -24.21 8.68
C TRP A 230 4.85 -22.87 7.97
N ASN A 231 6.02 -22.28 8.14
CA ASN A 231 6.40 -21.00 7.56
C ASN A 231 7.05 -21.18 6.19
N ARG A 232 6.72 -20.29 5.26
CA ARG A 232 7.24 -20.32 3.88
C ARG A 232 8.54 -19.52 3.82
N TYR A 233 9.57 -20.13 3.27
CA TYR A 233 10.85 -19.49 3.04
C TYR A 233 11.29 -19.64 1.60
N PHE A 234 11.83 -18.56 1.04
CA PHE A 234 12.68 -18.62 -0.13
C PHE A 234 14.02 -19.23 0.26
N ARG A 235 14.49 -20.19 -0.53
CA ARG A 235 15.81 -20.80 -0.40
C ARG A 235 16.58 -20.72 -1.70
N ALA A 236 17.82 -20.28 -1.64
CA ALA A 236 18.75 -20.37 -2.77
C ALA A 236 19.43 -21.74 -2.74
N THR A 237 19.39 -22.49 -3.85
CA THR A 237 19.75 -23.91 -3.85
C THR A 237 20.57 -24.31 -5.06
N HIS A 238 21.46 -25.27 -4.87
CA HIS A 238 22.19 -25.94 -5.95
C HIS A 238 21.85 -27.43 -5.91
N VAL A 239 21.51 -28.01 -7.05
CA VAL A 239 21.18 -29.44 -7.17
C VAL A 239 22.22 -30.11 -8.06
N GLU A 240 22.93 -31.09 -7.50
CA GLU A 240 23.95 -31.88 -8.19
C GLU A 240 23.60 -33.37 -8.10
N GLY A 241 22.96 -33.91 -9.14
CA GLY A 241 22.40 -35.26 -9.10
C GLY A 241 21.34 -35.38 -7.99
N GLU A 242 21.50 -36.34 -7.09
CA GLU A 242 20.57 -36.53 -5.96
C GLU A 242 20.86 -35.61 -4.76
N ASP A 243 21.96 -34.86 -4.79
CA ASP A 243 22.37 -33.99 -3.69
C ASP A 243 21.77 -32.58 -3.83
N LEU A 244 21.27 -32.06 -2.70
CA LEU A 244 20.71 -30.71 -2.57
C LEU A 244 21.55 -29.88 -1.59
N TYR A 245 22.08 -28.77 -2.09
CA TYR A 245 22.85 -27.80 -1.31
C TYR A 245 22.08 -26.49 -1.20
N THR A 246 22.22 -25.80 -0.07
CA THR A 246 21.80 -24.41 0.08
C THR A 246 23.00 -23.51 -0.14
N VAL A 247 22.87 -22.53 -1.02
CA VAL A 247 23.92 -21.55 -1.30
C VAL A 247 23.63 -20.25 -0.54
N SER A 248 24.60 -19.36 -0.39
CA SER A 248 24.43 -18.13 0.40
C SER A 248 23.45 -17.13 -0.22
N ALA A 249 23.36 -17.12 -1.55
CA ALA A 249 22.45 -16.28 -2.31
C ALA A 249 22.21 -16.87 -3.70
N LEU A 250 21.05 -16.59 -4.26
CA LEU A 250 20.77 -16.80 -5.68
C LEU A 250 21.28 -15.56 -6.43
N ALA A 251 22.40 -15.70 -7.13
CA ALA A 251 22.99 -14.65 -7.94
C ALA A 251 22.60 -14.80 -9.41
N GLY A 252 22.42 -13.68 -10.11
CA GLY A 252 22.12 -13.66 -11.53
C GLY A 252 22.53 -12.36 -12.20
N ILE A 253 22.57 -12.39 -13.53
CA ILE A 253 22.89 -11.24 -14.37
C ILE A 253 21.62 -10.78 -15.07
N PHE A 254 21.32 -9.49 -14.97
CA PHE A 254 20.23 -8.85 -15.70
C PHE A 254 20.73 -8.31 -17.04
N GLU A 255 20.06 -8.71 -18.11
CA GLU A 255 20.28 -8.18 -19.46
C GLU A 255 18.95 -8.11 -20.21
N ASN A 256 18.59 -6.93 -20.74
CA ASN A 256 17.45 -6.74 -21.64
C ASN A 256 16.12 -7.34 -21.16
N GLY A 257 15.79 -7.18 -19.87
CA GLY A 257 14.53 -7.69 -19.30
C GLY A 257 14.58 -9.17 -18.93
N VAL A 258 15.75 -9.80 -18.96
CA VAL A 258 15.97 -11.19 -18.57
C VAL A 258 16.98 -11.22 -17.42
N ILE A 259 16.69 -11.99 -16.37
CA ILE A 259 17.68 -12.32 -15.34
C ILE A 259 18.04 -13.79 -15.51
N THR A 260 19.32 -14.06 -15.75
CA THR A 260 19.85 -15.43 -15.80
C THR A 260 20.53 -15.74 -14.48
N PHE A 261 20.02 -16.72 -13.74
CA PHE A 261 20.61 -17.14 -12.47
C PHE A 261 21.58 -18.30 -12.66
N GLU A 262 22.66 -18.31 -11.87
CA GLU A 262 23.65 -19.39 -11.88
C GLU A 262 23.02 -20.69 -11.35
N TYR A 263 22.39 -20.60 -10.18
CA TYR A 263 21.83 -21.73 -9.45
C TYR A 263 20.29 -21.78 -9.50
N GLY A 264 19.75 -22.83 -8.91
CA GLY A 264 18.33 -22.99 -8.67
C GLY A 264 17.84 -22.27 -7.41
N PHE A 265 16.54 -22.37 -7.17
CA PHE A 265 15.95 -21.96 -5.90
C PHE A 265 14.75 -22.84 -5.57
N GLY A 266 14.32 -22.77 -4.31
CA GLY A 266 13.11 -23.44 -3.88
C GLY A 266 12.32 -22.63 -2.86
N PHE A 267 11.08 -23.06 -2.65
CA PHE A 267 10.25 -22.63 -1.55
C PHE A 267 10.09 -23.76 -0.56
N GLN A 268 10.50 -23.51 0.68
CA GLN A 268 10.57 -24.51 1.73
C GLN A 268 9.60 -24.19 2.86
N ALA A 269 8.96 -25.23 3.39
CA ALA A 269 8.21 -25.18 4.63
C ALA A 269 9.16 -25.37 5.82
N ILE A 270 9.20 -24.43 6.76
CA ILE A 270 10.04 -24.50 7.98
C ILE A 270 9.16 -24.38 9.22
N HIS A 271 9.34 -25.28 10.18
CA HIS A 271 8.57 -25.28 11.42
C HIS A 271 8.95 -24.08 12.30
N PRO A 272 7.97 -23.28 12.79
CA PRO A 272 8.22 -22.00 13.43
C PRO A 272 9.09 -22.06 14.69
N SER A 273 8.99 -23.13 15.48
CA SER A 273 9.68 -23.24 16.78
C SER A 273 10.89 -24.17 16.78
N THR A 274 10.95 -25.14 15.86
CA THR A 274 12.02 -26.15 15.84
C THR A 274 13.01 -25.94 14.71
N GLY A 275 12.67 -25.12 13.71
CA GLY A 275 13.46 -24.96 12.50
C GLY A 275 13.50 -26.20 11.61
N ALA A 276 12.71 -27.24 11.93
CA ALA A 276 12.63 -28.45 11.13
C ALA A 276 12.15 -28.12 9.70
N SER A 277 12.64 -28.87 8.71
CA SER A 277 12.15 -28.81 7.34
C SER A 277 10.89 -29.66 7.19
N GLY A 278 9.85 -29.09 6.59
CA GLY A 278 8.64 -29.78 6.15
C GLY A 278 8.72 -30.22 4.69
N GLY A 279 9.87 -29.98 4.05
CA GLY A 279 10.10 -30.23 2.64
C GLY A 279 9.97 -28.97 1.78
N PHE A 280 10.40 -29.11 0.54
CA PHE A 280 10.20 -28.14 -0.52
C PHE A 280 8.85 -28.39 -1.20
N PHE A 281 8.13 -27.31 -1.50
CA PHE A 281 6.90 -27.37 -2.31
C PHE A 281 7.08 -26.76 -3.70
N THR A 282 8.26 -26.17 -3.95
CA THR A 282 8.80 -25.82 -5.26
C THR A 282 10.31 -25.93 -5.14
N LEU A 283 10.95 -26.57 -6.11
CA LEU A 283 12.40 -26.68 -6.16
C LEU A 283 12.81 -26.72 -7.62
N LEU A 284 13.59 -25.74 -8.05
CA LEU A 284 14.10 -25.64 -9.41
C LEU A 284 15.57 -25.99 -9.43
N MET A 285 15.99 -26.71 -10.48
CA MET A 285 17.39 -26.96 -10.80
C MET A 285 18.11 -25.66 -11.20
N ASP A 286 19.43 -25.75 -11.34
CA ASP A 286 20.27 -24.65 -11.82
C ASP A 286 19.89 -24.13 -13.21
N GLY A 287 20.33 -22.91 -13.51
CA GLY A 287 20.04 -22.24 -14.79
C GLY A 287 18.62 -21.69 -14.89
N VAL A 288 18.04 -21.25 -13.79
CA VAL A 288 16.73 -20.59 -13.76
C VAL A 288 16.80 -19.25 -14.49
N VAL A 289 15.75 -18.92 -15.24
CA VAL A 289 15.65 -17.66 -15.99
C VAL A 289 14.39 -16.91 -15.61
N ALA A 290 14.51 -15.64 -15.22
CA ALA A 290 13.36 -14.75 -15.04
C ALA A 290 13.19 -13.85 -16.26
N THR A 291 12.05 -13.95 -16.94
CA THR A 291 11.72 -13.09 -18.09
C THR A 291 10.68 -12.06 -17.70
N LYS A 292 10.98 -10.78 -17.91
CA LYS A 292 10.04 -9.67 -17.67
C LYS A 292 8.86 -9.77 -18.63
N ALA A 293 7.66 -9.64 -18.12
CA ALA A 293 6.47 -9.49 -18.93
C ALA A 293 6.55 -8.18 -19.73
N LYS A 294 6.09 -8.22 -20.98
CA LYS A 294 5.98 -7.03 -21.83
C LYS A 294 4.81 -6.16 -21.41
#